data_AF-A0A9E5BNQ0-F1
#
_entry.id   AF-A0A9E5BNQ0-F1
#
_cell.length_a   1.000
_cell.length_b   1.000
_cell.length_c   1.000
_cell.angle_alpha   90.00
_cell.angle_beta   90.00
_cell.angle_gamma   90.00
#
_symmetry.space_group_name_H-M   'P 1'
#
loop_
_entity.id
_entity.type
_entity.pdbx_description
1 polymer ?
#
loop_
_entity_poly.entity_id
_entity_poly.type
_entity_poly.pdbx_seq_one_letter_code
_entity_poly.pdbx_strand_id
1 'polypeptide(L)'
;MWWIYFFLQTALLILVRILYRLRVVGIENMPKEGGVLLVCNHVSYVDVVILGVISPRPIKFLSFEGFERNWMTRFIMRTMRTIPVAESKAKDAIHKASDALKEGEVVCIFPEGHVTRNGGILPLSRGFELIARRANVPIMPVAIDGLWGSIFSFRGGKFFWKMPKHFRRPVSAVWGQPYGASEYATTRLKLLELASTAFALRPSLQGHLAGDVVQGLMLKGSSTAVIDRTEKRRTFSGYLILTLSWFFAQTLKKSTTKKRVAIVLPPGVGATIANIACVLADKVPVNINFTLGRMQLLHCLKQADVDSFISAQVFKEKLNEKFPDFPWSGNFIDIGDALQKIKRWKIAVWLGLLPFLPTRLACSVIGVPRHGGDNEAALLFTSGSSGDPKGVVLSHRNLLANLRQIEDSDILPEHSKLLSSLPVFHSFGFTVGIWYAISRETVLITTPSPLDTVACINAIKEEGATITVGTPTFLRPYLRRATKEDLQSLEWVVAGAEKLPEDLVQGFVDVLDTQMLEGYGITEASPVISV
;
A
#
# COMPACT_ATOMS: atom_id res chain seq x y z
N MET A 1 5.20 -24.28 39.58
CA MET A 1 4.53 -23.20 38.81
C MET A 1 5.43 -22.60 37.71
N TRP A 2 6.71 -22.28 38.00
CA TRP A 2 7.67 -21.77 36.99
C TRP A 2 7.93 -22.71 35.80
N TRP A 3 8.07 -24.02 36.02
CA TRP A 3 8.25 -25.01 34.95
C TRP A 3 7.11 -25.05 33.92
N ILE A 4 5.87 -24.92 34.39
CA ILE A 4 4.68 -24.87 33.52
C ILE A 4 4.72 -23.62 32.64
N TYR A 5 5.12 -22.48 33.21
CA TYR A 5 5.27 -21.23 32.47
C TYR A 5 6.35 -21.35 31.39
N PHE A 6 7.54 -21.87 31.72
CA PHE A 6 8.62 -22.06 30.73
C PHE A 6 8.23 -23.06 29.63
N PHE A 7 7.55 -24.15 29.99
CA PHE A 7 7.05 -25.12 29.01
C PHE A 7 6.03 -24.48 28.06
N LEU A 8 5.05 -23.76 28.60
CA LEU A 8 4.04 -23.06 27.79
C LEU A 8 4.64 -21.97 26.91
N GLN A 9 5.59 -21.18 27.43
CA GLN A 9 6.31 -20.18 26.63
C GLN A 9 7.12 -20.83 25.49
N THR A 10 7.80 -21.94 25.76
CA THR A 10 8.56 -22.68 24.74
C THR A 10 7.62 -23.23 23.66
N ALA A 11 6.50 -23.84 24.06
CA ALA A 11 5.49 -24.34 23.14
C ALA A 11 4.88 -23.22 22.28
N LEU A 12 4.55 -22.07 22.89
CA LEU A 12 4.05 -20.89 22.19
C LEU A 12 5.10 -20.31 21.24
N LEU A 13 6.38 -20.27 21.62
CA LEU A 13 7.46 -19.80 20.76
C LEU A 13 7.60 -20.70 19.51
N ILE A 14 7.53 -22.01 19.68
CA ILE A 14 7.55 -22.97 18.56
C ILE A 14 6.35 -22.71 17.64
N LEU A 15 5.15 -22.61 18.20
CA LEU A 15 3.93 -22.32 17.43
C LEU A 15 4.05 -21.00 16.66
N VAL A 16 4.53 -19.94 17.31
CA VAL A 16 4.72 -18.62 16.68
C VAL A 16 5.75 -18.72 15.55
N ARG A 17 6.87 -19.45 15.70
CA ARG A 17 7.88 -19.61 14.63
C ARG A 17 7.41 -20.46 13.45
N ILE A 18 6.44 -21.36 13.68
CA ILE A 18 5.78 -22.13 12.62
C ILE A 18 4.82 -21.22 11.85
N LEU A 19 3.95 -20.49 12.56
CA LEU A 19 2.87 -19.69 11.95
C LEU A 19 3.34 -18.34 11.40
N TYR A 20 4.42 -17.78 11.96
CA TYR A 20 4.93 -16.45 11.63
C TYR A 20 6.43 -16.49 11.29
N ARG A 21 6.83 -15.66 10.33
CA ARG A 21 8.24 -15.39 10.04
C ARG A 21 8.65 -14.14 10.80
N LEU A 22 9.07 -14.34 12.05
CA LEU A 22 9.48 -13.26 12.94
C LEU A 22 10.82 -12.63 12.52
N ARG A 23 10.87 -11.30 12.54
CA ARG A 23 12.10 -10.50 12.54
C ARG A 23 12.10 -9.61 13.78
N VAL A 24 13.12 -9.72 14.60
CA VAL A 24 13.27 -8.92 15.82
C VAL A 24 14.53 -8.08 15.69
N VAL A 25 14.43 -6.78 15.97
CA VAL A 25 15.54 -5.82 15.89
C VAL A 25 15.58 -5.00 17.18
N GLY A 26 16.78 -4.75 17.73
CA GLY A 26 16.96 -3.90 18.90
C GLY A 26 16.60 -4.55 20.23
N ILE A 27 16.38 -5.87 20.27
CA ILE A 27 16.00 -6.58 21.50
C ILE A 27 17.09 -6.48 22.58
N GLU A 28 18.34 -6.33 22.16
CA GLU A 28 19.51 -6.06 22.98
C GLU A 28 19.43 -4.75 23.77
N ASN A 29 18.54 -3.83 23.38
CA ASN A 29 18.32 -2.57 24.09
C ASN A 29 17.57 -2.75 25.40
N MET A 30 16.95 -3.91 25.64
CA MET A 30 16.28 -4.22 26.90
C MET A 30 17.27 -4.17 28.07
N PRO A 31 17.05 -3.32 29.08
CA PRO A 31 17.84 -3.35 30.31
C PRO A 31 17.84 -4.74 30.96
N LYS A 32 19.03 -5.24 31.32
CA LYS A 32 19.21 -6.57 31.92
C LYS A 32 18.54 -6.68 33.30
N GLU A 33 18.57 -5.58 34.05
CA GLU A 33 18.06 -5.46 35.42
C GLU A 33 17.22 -4.19 35.58
N GLY A 34 16.52 -4.09 36.71
CA GLY A 34 15.64 -2.95 37.01
C GLY A 34 14.31 -2.98 36.26
N GLY A 35 13.40 -2.11 36.67
CA GLY A 35 12.06 -2.00 36.09
C GLY A 35 12.10 -1.32 34.73
N VAL A 36 11.25 -1.77 33.80
CA VAL A 36 11.14 -1.18 32.46
C VAL A 36 9.68 -1.10 32.04
N LEU A 37 9.24 0.11 31.68
CA LEU A 37 7.90 0.30 31.11
C LEU A 37 7.98 0.15 29.58
N LEU A 38 7.48 -0.98 29.07
CA LEU A 38 7.30 -1.17 27.64
C LEU A 38 6.06 -0.44 27.16
N VAL A 39 6.24 0.38 26.12
CA VAL A 39 5.12 1.05 25.44
C VAL A 39 5.11 0.53 24.01
N CYS A 40 4.03 -0.16 23.62
CA CYS A 40 3.92 -0.79 22.31
C CYS A 40 2.67 -0.34 21.56
N ASN A 41 2.75 -0.23 20.24
CA ASN A 41 1.54 -0.08 19.41
C ASN A 41 0.68 -1.36 19.46
N HIS A 42 -0.63 -1.22 19.24
CA HIS A 42 -1.59 -2.32 19.36
C HIS A 42 -2.31 -2.62 18.05
N VAL A 43 -1.75 -3.55 17.27
CA VAL A 43 -2.24 -3.94 15.94
C VAL A 43 -3.23 -5.11 16.01
N SER A 44 -3.08 -5.99 17.00
CA SER A 44 -3.80 -7.27 17.07
C SER A 44 -3.84 -7.86 18.49
N TYR A 45 -4.84 -8.68 18.79
CA TYR A 45 -4.85 -9.45 20.04
C TYR A 45 -3.65 -10.40 20.20
N VAL A 46 -3.02 -10.83 19.11
CA VAL A 46 -1.83 -11.71 19.18
C VAL A 46 -0.54 -10.95 19.54
N ASP A 47 -0.57 -9.61 19.60
CA ASP A 47 0.58 -8.77 20.01
C ASP A 47 1.12 -9.21 21.36
N VAL A 48 0.23 -9.45 22.34
CA VAL A 48 0.57 -9.87 23.70
C VAL A 48 1.33 -11.20 23.71
N VAL A 49 0.90 -12.14 22.87
CA VAL A 49 1.54 -13.46 22.76
C VAL A 49 2.91 -13.31 22.12
N ILE A 50 3.01 -12.56 21.01
CA ILE A 50 4.27 -12.36 20.28
C ILE A 50 5.28 -11.64 21.16
N LEU A 51 4.93 -10.52 21.80
CA LEU A 51 5.82 -9.82 22.74
C LEU A 51 6.22 -10.72 23.90
N GLY A 52 5.27 -11.47 24.47
CA GLY A 52 5.51 -12.36 25.60
C GLY A 52 6.54 -13.45 25.29
N VAL A 53 6.53 -14.02 24.07
CA VAL A 53 7.47 -15.08 23.69
C VAL A 53 8.80 -14.57 23.14
N ILE A 54 8.86 -13.37 22.55
CA ILE A 54 10.13 -12.82 22.03
C ILE A 54 10.92 -12.07 23.11
N SER A 55 10.26 -11.56 24.15
CA SER A 55 10.91 -10.76 25.18
C SER A 55 11.95 -11.58 25.96
N PRO A 56 13.15 -11.04 26.23
CA PRO A 56 14.17 -11.73 27.00
C PRO A 56 13.83 -11.79 28.49
N ARG A 57 12.90 -10.93 28.96
CA ARG A 57 12.44 -10.85 30.35
C ARG A 57 10.92 -11.08 30.40
N PRO A 58 10.39 -11.78 31.43
CA PRO A 58 8.94 -11.94 31.60
C PRO A 58 8.23 -10.59 31.66
N ILE A 59 7.20 -10.42 30.82
CA ILE A 59 6.40 -9.19 30.76
C ILE A 59 5.11 -9.38 31.56
N LYS A 60 4.75 -8.37 32.37
CA LYS A 60 3.39 -8.19 32.89
C LYS A 60 2.61 -7.23 32.00
N PHE A 61 1.52 -7.69 31.40
CA PHE A 61 0.69 -6.87 30.51
C PHE A 61 -0.49 -6.24 31.24
N LEU A 62 -0.78 -4.96 30.99
CA LEU A 62 -2.06 -4.38 31.38
C LEU A 62 -3.16 -4.93 30.46
N SER A 63 -4.20 -5.53 31.05
CA SER A 63 -5.29 -6.19 30.31
C SER A 63 -6.66 -5.76 30.81
N PHE A 64 -7.64 -5.66 29.92
CA PHE A 64 -9.02 -5.33 30.30
C PHE A 64 -9.64 -6.43 31.17
N GLU A 65 -10.20 -6.06 32.32
CA GLU A 65 -10.72 -7.00 33.33
C GLU A 65 -11.83 -7.94 32.78
N GLY A 66 -12.57 -7.51 31.76
CA GLY A 66 -13.60 -8.33 31.12
C GLY A 66 -13.11 -9.65 30.51
N PHE A 67 -11.81 -9.77 30.22
CA PHE A 67 -11.21 -11.02 29.74
C PHE A 67 -11.13 -12.11 30.83
N GLU A 68 -11.35 -11.82 32.11
CA GLU A 68 -11.33 -12.84 33.17
C GLU A 68 -12.69 -13.53 33.42
N ARG A 69 -13.72 -13.21 32.63
CA ARG A 69 -15.07 -13.76 32.79
C ARG A 69 -15.14 -15.27 32.53
N ASN A 70 -14.43 -15.78 31.53
CA ASN A 70 -14.46 -17.20 31.15
C ASN A 70 -13.25 -17.95 31.71
N TRP A 71 -13.42 -19.23 32.06
CA TRP A 71 -12.37 -20.04 32.67
C TRP A 71 -11.11 -20.16 31.79
N MET A 72 -11.30 -20.32 30.47
CA MET A 72 -10.21 -20.44 29.51
C MET A 72 -9.41 -19.14 29.37
N THR A 73 -10.09 -18.00 29.24
CA THR A 73 -9.41 -16.70 29.13
C THR A 73 -8.76 -16.30 30.45
N ARG A 74 -9.38 -16.61 31.60
CA ARG A 74 -8.77 -16.45 32.92
C ARG A 74 -7.50 -17.28 33.09
N PHE A 75 -7.51 -18.53 32.59
CA PHE A 75 -6.32 -19.39 32.57
C PHE A 75 -5.19 -18.79 31.73
N ILE A 76 -5.50 -18.27 30.52
CA ILE A 76 -4.53 -17.60 29.66
C ILE A 76 -3.98 -16.33 30.32
N MET A 77 -4.85 -15.47 30.88
CA MET A 77 -4.45 -14.21 31.54
C MET A 77 -3.52 -14.45 32.74
N ARG A 78 -3.83 -15.46 33.57
CA ARG A 78 -2.94 -15.90 34.67
C ARG A 78 -1.60 -16.41 34.17
N THR A 79 -1.60 -17.16 33.07
CA THR A 79 -0.38 -17.68 32.44
C THR A 79 0.49 -16.54 31.88
N MET A 80 -0.14 -15.51 31.31
CA MET A 80 0.51 -14.34 30.71
C MET A 80 0.85 -13.22 31.72
N ARG A 81 0.69 -13.48 33.04
CA ARG A 81 0.99 -12.54 34.14
C ARG A 81 0.37 -11.14 33.94
N THR A 82 -0.91 -11.07 33.63
CA THR A 82 -1.58 -9.78 33.37
C THR A 82 -1.95 -9.00 34.64
N ILE A 83 -1.89 -7.67 34.57
CA ILE A 83 -2.44 -6.74 35.56
C ILE A 83 -3.82 -6.28 35.05
N PRO A 84 -4.93 -6.67 35.69
CA PRO A 84 -6.26 -6.31 35.22
C PRO A 84 -6.54 -4.81 35.40
N VAL A 85 -7.18 -4.21 34.40
CA VAL A 85 -7.61 -2.82 34.34
C VAL A 85 -9.12 -2.78 34.19
N ALA A 86 -9.80 -2.26 35.21
CA ALA A 86 -11.23 -1.95 35.16
C ALA A 86 -11.43 -0.49 34.74
N GLU A 87 -12.44 -0.19 33.91
CA GLU A 87 -12.80 1.19 33.54
C GLU A 87 -13.10 2.06 34.77
N SER A 88 -13.66 1.47 35.82
CA SER A 88 -13.97 2.16 37.09
C SER A 88 -12.80 2.25 38.08
N LYS A 89 -11.70 1.52 37.85
CA LYS A 89 -10.54 1.43 38.77
C LYS A 89 -9.19 1.65 38.08
N ALA A 90 -9.12 2.59 37.13
CA ALA A 90 -7.89 2.91 36.41
C ALA A 90 -6.72 3.29 37.34
N LYS A 91 -7.00 3.92 38.49
CA LYS A 91 -5.97 4.27 39.49
C LYS A 91 -5.29 3.02 40.09
N ASP A 92 -6.04 2.00 40.49
CA ASP A 92 -5.47 0.77 41.07
C ASP A 92 -4.52 0.07 40.11
N ALA A 93 -4.86 0.04 38.82
CA ALA A 93 -4.00 -0.53 37.78
C ALA A 93 -2.67 0.24 37.65
N ILE A 94 -2.71 1.58 37.69
CA ILE A 94 -1.52 2.44 37.66
C ILE A 94 -0.63 2.15 38.88
N HIS A 95 -1.22 2.01 40.07
CA HIS A 95 -0.50 1.68 41.30
C HIS A 95 0.19 0.31 41.19
N LYS A 96 -0.57 -0.74 40.87
CA LYS A 96 -0.03 -2.11 40.70
C LYS A 96 1.07 -2.18 39.64
N ALA A 97 0.89 -1.50 38.52
CA ALA A 97 1.91 -1.42 37.47
C ALA A 97 3.17 -0.70 37.97
N SER A 98 3.02 0.41 38.70
CA SER A 98 4.14 1.16 39.24
C SER A 98 4.92 0.39 40.32
N ASP A 99 4.21 -0.37 41.17
CA ASP A 99 4.84 -1.17 42.22
C ASP A 99 5.62 -2.34 41.61
N ALA A 100 5.04 -3.05 40.63
CA ALA A 100 5.73 -4.07 39.84
C ALA A 100 7.02 -3.54 39.17
N LEU A 101 6.96 -2.34 38.58
CA LEU A 101 8.14 -1.69 38.00
C LEU A 101 9.20 -1.38 39.05
N LYS A 102 8.82 -0.91 40.25
CA LYS A 102 9.76 -0.66 41.36
C LYS A 102 10.39 -1.93 41.90
N GLU A 103 9.68 -3.05 41.83
CA GLU A 103 10.20 -4.39 42.15
C GLU A 103 11.17 -4.93 41.07
N GLY A 104 11.43 -4.15 40.02
CA GLY A 104 12.36 -4.52 38.96
C GLY A 104 11.74 -5.35 37.85
N GLU A 105 10.41 -5.43 37.75
CA GLU A 105 9.74 -6.19 36.70
C GLU A 105 9.56 -5.37 35.40
N VAL A 106 9.29 -6.07 34.31
CA VAL A 106 8.94 -5.45 33.02
C VAL A 106 7.43 -5.39 32.91
N VAL A 107 6.89 -4.19 32.73
CA VAL A 107 5.45 -3.97 32.55
C VAL A 107 5.20 -3.41 31.15
N CYS A 108 4.27 -4.02 30.41
CA CYS A 108 3.89 -3.56 29.07
C CYS A 108 2.50 -2.95 29.07
N ILE A 109 2.41 -1.78 28.44
CA ILE A 109 1.16 -1.08 28.17
C ILE A 109 1.02 -0.81 26.67
N PHE A 110 -0.21 -0.99 26.19
CA PHE A 110 -0.66 -0.53 24.89
C PHE A 110 -1.38 0.81 25.11
N PRO A 111 -0.69 1.95 24.98
CA PRO A 111 -1.23 3.27 25.35
C PRO A 111 -2.42 3.71 24.49
N GLU A 112 -2.67 3.05 23.37
CA GLU A 112 -3.83 3.28 22.49
C GLU A 112 -5.16 2.85 23.14
N GLY A 113 -5.12 2.01 24.18
CA GLY A 113 -6.29 1.53 24.93
C GLY A 113 -7.13 0.47 24.21
N HIS A 114 -7.14 0.49 22.87
CA HIS A 114 -7.81 -0.49 22.03
C HIS A 114 -6.92 -0.89 20.85
N VAL A 115 -7.23 -2.04 20.24
CA VAL A 115 -6.63 -2.46 18.97
C VAL A 115 -6.98 -1.44 17.89
N THR A 116 -5.98 -1.05 17.08
CA THR A 116 -6.16 -0.11 15.98
C THR A 116 -7.28 -0.52 15.02
N ARG A 117 -7.98 0.49 14.50
CA ARG A 117 -9.09 0.32 13.54
C ARG A 117 -8.68 0.60 12.10
N ASN A 118 -7.54 1.25 11.89
CA ASN A 118 -7.04 1.67 10.57
C ASN A 118 -5.58 1.25 10.32
N GLY A 119 -5.01 0.40 11.18
CA GLY A 119 -3.62 -0.07 11.06
C GLY A 119 -2.55 0.92 11.50
N GLY A 120 -2.90 2.18 11.74
CA GLY A 120 -2.00 3.22 12.25
C GLY A 120 -1.92 3.26 13.78
N ILE A 121 -0.98 4.07 14.29
CA ILE A 121 -0.84 4.35 15.74
C ILE A 121 -1.84 5.44 16.14
N LEU A 122 -2.77 5.06 17.03
CA LEU A 122 -3.79 5.95 17.59
C LEU A 122 -3.19 6.97 18.59
N PRO A 123 -3.95 8.00 19.01
CA PRO A 123 -3.55 8.87 20.10
C PRO A 123 -3.23 8.08 21.38
N LEU A 124 -2.16 8.49 22.08
CA LEU A 124 -1.71 7.80 23.29
C LEU A 124 -2.45 8.33 24.52
N SER A 125 -2.98 7.43 25.34
CA SER A 125 -3.60 7.77 26.63
C SER A 125 -2.55 8.18 27.66
N ARG A 126 -2.86 9.14 28.54
CA ARG A 126 -1.91 9.64 29.57
C ARG A 126 -1.55 8.62 30.67
N GLY A 127 -2.20 7.45 30.70
CA GLY A 127 -1.99 6.44 31.75
C GLY A 127 -0.55 5.94 31.86
N PHE A 128 0.14 5.73 30.74
CA PHE A 128 1.54 5.28 30.75
C PHE A 128 2.48 6.34 31.33
N GLU A 129 2.17 7.63 31.13
CA GLU A 129 2.96 8.77 31.64
C GLU A 129 2.97 8.78 33.17
N LEU A 130 1.80 8.54 33.78
CA LEU A 130 1.62 8.47 35.23
C LEU A 130 2.37 7.28 35.82
N ILE A 131 2.30 6.11 35.17
CA ILE A 131 3.04 4.91 35.57
C ILE A 131 4.55 5.18 35.52
N ALA A 132 5.06 5.70 34.40
CA ALA A 132 6.48 5.98 34.21
C ALA A 132 7.02 6.95 35.26
N ARG A 133 6.32 8.07 35.50
CA ARG A 133 6.72 9.09 36.48
C ARG A 133 6.68 8.57 37.92
N ARG A 134 5.64 7.79 38.28
CA ARG A 134 5.48 7.26 39.64
C ARG A 134 6.50 6.18 39.97
N ALA A 135 6.83 5.33 39.00
CA ALA A 135 7.85 4.30 39.14
C ALA A 135 9.27 4.86 38.98
N ASN A 136 9.44 5.98 38.28
CA ASN A 136 10.72 6.59 37.92
C ASN A 136 11.66 5.59 37.23
N VAL A 137 11.13 4.84 36.28
CA VAL A 137 11.82 3.80 35.50
C VAL A 137 11.94 4.20 34.03
N PRO A 138 12.90 3.64 33.28
CA PRO A 138 13.00 3.88 31.85
C PRO A 138 11.75 3.42 31.10
N ILE A 139 11.38 4.19 30.08
CA ILE A 139 10.36 3.84 29.09
C ILE A 139 11.09 3.26 27.88
N MET A 140 10.68 2.08 27.42
CA MET A 140 11.21 1.48 26.19
C MET A 140 10.09 1.33 25.15
N PRO A 141 10.19 2.02 24.00
CA PRO A 141 9.19 1.95 22.96
C PRO A 141 9.42 0.69 22.12
N VAL A 142 8.34 0.03 21.71
CA VAL A 142 8.38 -1.14 20.84
C VAL A 142 7.34 -0.95 19.73
N ALA A 143 7.69 -1.28 18.49
CA ALA A 143 6.74 -1.28 17.39
C ALA A 143 6.64 -2.67 16.75
N ILE A 144 5.42 -3.14 16.59
CA ILE A 144 5.08 -4.38 15.88
C ILE A 144 4.44 -4.03 14.55
N ASP A 145 4.88 -4.70 13.50
CA ASP A 145 4.30 -4.61 12.15
C ASP A 145 4.04 -6.00 11.56
N GLY A 146 3.16 -6.04 10.56
CA GLY A 146 2.85 -7.25 9.80
C GLY A 146 1.64 -8.00 10.34
N LEU A 147 1.02 -7.59 11.44
CA LEU A 147 -0.19 -8.24 11.99
C LEU A 147 -1.51 -7.64 11.47
N TRP A 148 -1.47 -6.45 10.85
CA TRP A 148 -2.64 -5.80 10.26
C TRP A 148 -3.15 -6.59 9.04
N GLY A 149 -4.41 -7.03 9.06
CA GLY A 149 -4.98 -7.95 8.07
C GLY A 149 -4.81 -9.43 8.42
N SER A 150 -4.29 -9.74 9.61
CA SER A 150 -4.39 -11.10 10.16
C SER A 150 -5.82 -11.41 10.63
N ILE A 151 -6.06 -12.68 10.95
CA ILE A 151 -7.34 -13.11 11.55
C ILE A 151 -7.58 -12.47 12.93
N PHE A 152 -6.53 -11.97 13.57
CA PHE A 152 -6.55 -11.38 14.91
C PHE A 152 -6.54 -9.84 14.92
N SER A 153 -6.58 -9.17 13.76
CA SER A 153 -6.69 -7.70 13.66
C SER A 153 -8.13 -7.28 13.34
N PHE A 154 -8.44 -5.98 13.41
CA PHE A 154 -9.78 -5.47 13.08
C PHE A 154 -10.00 -5.12 11.59
N ARG A 155 -9.01 -5.33 10.72
CA ARG A 155 -9.14 -5.07 9.28
C ARG A 155 -10.36 -5.81 8.70
N GLY A 156 -11.20 -5.10 7.95
CA GLY A 156 -12.48 -5.61 7.42
C GLY A 156 -13.62 -5.71 8.44
N GLY A 157 -13.52 -5.03 9.59
CA GLY A 157 -14.60 -4.92 10.59
C GLY A 157 -14.88 -6.16 11.44
N LYS A 158 -14.09 -7.23 11.31
CA LYS A 158 -14.33 -8.53 11.99
C LYS A 158 -13.05 -9.10 12.62
N PHE A 159 -13.21 -9.85 13.71
CA PHE A 159 -12.16 -10.67 14.34
C PHE A 159 -12.42 -12.17 14.14
N PHE A 160 -11.36 -12.99 14.11
CA PHE A 160 -11.32 -14.48 14.14
C PHE A 160 -11.99 -15.25 12.97
N TRP A 161 -12.99 -14.69 12.30
CA TRP A 161 -13.76 -15.33 11.21
C TRP A 161 -13.20 -15.03 9.82
N LYS A 162 -11.89 -14.77 9.73
CA LYS A 162 -11.20 -14.47 8.47
C LYS A 162 -10.40 -15.68 8.02
N MET A 163 -10.36 -15.93 6.72
CA MET A 163 -9.45 -16.92 6.16
C MET A 163 -8.00 -16.38 6.22
N PRO A 164 -7.03 -17.16 6.72
CA PRO A 164 -5.64 -16.73 6.76
C PRO A 164 -5.09 -16.61 5.32
N LYS A 165 -4.78 -15.38 4.90
CA LYS A 165 -4.27 -15.08 3.54
C LYS A 165 -2.86 -15.61 3.28
N HIS A 166 -2.06 -15.81 4.33
CA HIS A 166 -0.65 -16.19 4.22
C HIS A 166 -0.24 -17.22 5.27
N PHE A 167 0.33 -18.33 4.81
CA PHE A 167 1.08 -19.25 5.66
C PHE A 167 2.48 -18.67 5.94
N ARG A 168 2.94 -18.69 7.20
CA ARG A 168 4.19 -18.05 7.66
C ARG A 168 4.22 -16.53 7.43
N ARG A 169 3.20 -15.85 7.95
CA ARG A 169 3.04 -14.40 7.80
C ARG A 169 4.25 -13.65 8.38
N PRO A 170 4.87 -12.72 7.64
CA PRO A 170 5.99 -11.95 8.15
C PRO A 170 5.52 -10.98 9.23
N VAL A 171 6.23 -10.96 10.36
CA VAL A 171 5.98 -10.05 11.48
C VAL A 171 7.31 -9.49 11.93
N SER A 172 7.37 -8.17 12.11
CA SER A 172 8.54 -7.47 12.64
C SER A 172 8.21 -6.91 14.03
N ALA A 173 9.17 -6.99 14.94
CA ALA A 173 9.14 -6.31 16.23
C ALA A 173 10.44 -5.53 16.40
N VAL A 174 10.34 -4.21 16.49
CA VAL A 174 11.48 -3.30 16.63
C VAL A 174 11.46 -2.68 18.02
N TRP A 175 12.52 -2.92 18.78
CA TRP A 175 12.69 -2.48 20.16
C TRP A 175 13.62 -1.26 20.18
N GLY A 176 13.10 -0.10 20.57
CA GLY A 176 13.87 1.14 20.60
C GLY A 176 14.79 1.28 21.80
N GLN A 177 15.57 2.37 21.82
CA GLN A 177 16.39 2.72 22.98
C GLN A 177 15.51 3.14 24.17
N PRO A 178 15.79 2.66 25.39
CA PRO A 178 15.12 3.15 26.58
C PRO A 178 15.47 4.62 26.84
N TYR A 179 14.52 5.37 27.39
CA TYR A 179 14.70 6.78 27.74
C TYR A 179 14.06 7.10 29.09
N GLY A 180 14.39 8.27 29.66
CA GLY A 180 13.95 8.65 31.00
C GLY A 180 12.45 8.90 31.07
N ALA A 181 11.84 8.65 32.24
CA ALA A 181 10.42 8.92 32.47
C ALA A 181 10.03 10.40 32.27
N SER A 182 10.98 11.33 32.33
CA SER A 182 10.79 12.76 32.05
C SER A 182 10.55 13.05 30.57
N GLU A 183 11.02 12.20 29.65
CA GLU A 183 10.95 12.40 28.20
C GLU A 183 9.68 11.81 27.56
N TYR A 184 8.70 11.39 28.37
CA TYR A 184 7.46 10.72 27.94
C TYR A 184 6.69 11.46 26.83
N ALA A 185 6.82 12.79 26.73
CA ALA A 185 6.17 13.58 25.68
C ALA A 185 6.61 13.20 24.25
N THR A 186 7.82 12.65 24.10
CA THR A 186 8.36 12.21 22.80
C THR A 186 7.96 10.78 22.43
N THR A 187 7.26 10.06 23.30
CA THR A 187 6.93 8.63 23.14
C THR A 187 6.20 8.34 21.82
N ARG A 188 5.24 9.18 21.44
CA ARG A 188 4.48 8.97 20.20
C ARG A 188 5.36 9.10 18.96
N LEU A 189 6.27 10.09 18.93
CA LEU A 189 7.19 10.28 17.82
C LEU A 189 8.14 9.08 17.70
N LYS A 190 8.73 8.63 18.82
CA LYS A 190 9.59 7.45 18.87
C LYS A 190 8.85 6.18 18.39
N LEU A 191 7.58 6.00 18.77
CA LEU A 191 6.76 4.88 18.28
C LEU A 191 6.53 4.95 16.76
N LEU A 192 6.28 6.14 16.20
CA LEU A 192 6.13 6.31 14.75
C LEU A 192 7.42 6.00 13.99
N GLU A 193 8.58 6.43 14.50
CA GLU A 193 9.89 6.11 13.92
C GLU A 193 10.16 4.60 13.94
N LEU A 194 9.87 3.93 15.06
CA LEU A 194 9.99 2.48 15.17
C LEU A 194 8.99 1.76 14.26
N ALA A 195 7.76 2.23 14.13
CA ALA A 195 6.75 1.66 13.24
C ALA A 195 7.17 1.79 11.78
N SER A 196 7.74 2.94 11.39
CA SER A 196 8.36 3.13 10.07
C SER A 196 9.48 2.11 9.82
N THR A 197 10.36 1.92 10.81
CA THR A 197 11.42 0.90 10.77
C THR A 197 10.86 -0.52 10.67
N ALA A 198 9.81 -0.83 11.42
CA ALA A 198 9.17 -2.14 11.41
C ALA A 198 8.52 -2.43 10.04
N PHE A 199 7.82 -1.45 9.46
CA PHE A 199 7.26 -1.50 8.11
C PHE A 199 8.36 -1.68 7.05
N ALA A 200 9.47 -0.97 7.19
CA ALA A 200 10.62 -1.05 6.29
C ALA A 200 11.21 -2.49 6.19
N LEU A 201 11.02 -3.33 7.21
CA LEU A 201 11.49 -4.72 7.26
C LEU A 201 10.57 -5.72 6.54
N ARG A 202 9.40 -5.29 6.03
CA ARG A 202 8.48 -6.15 5.29
C ARG A 202 9.18 -6.79 4.07
N PRO A 203 9.16 -8.13 3.92
CA PRO A 203 9.82 -8.80 2.80
C PRO A 203 9.29 -8.38 1.42
N SER A 204 8.01 -7.98 1.33
CA SER A 204 7.41 -7.48 0.09
C SER A 204 8.15 -6.28 -0.48
N LEU A 205 8.76 -5.44 0.37
CA LEU A 205 9.48 -4.24 -0.05
C LEU A 205 10.85 -4.52 -0.69
N GLN A 206 11.32 -5.76 -0.63
CA GLN A 206 12.54 -6.22 -1.30
C GLN A 206 12.24 -6.90 -2.65
N GLY A 207 10.96 -7.10 -2.95
CA GLY A 207 10.49 -7.71 -4.19
C GLY A 207 10.65 -6.80 -5.39
N HIS A 208 10.35 -7.37 -6.55
CA HIS A 208 10.23 -6.64 -7.80
C HIS A 208 8.76 -6.31 -8.07
N LEU A 209 8.47 -5.10 -8.57
CA LEU A 209 7.09 -4.62 -8.79
C LEU A 209 6.26 -5.57 -9.69
N ALA A 210 6.90 -6.12 -10.72
CA ALA A 210 6.28 -7.12 -11.58
C ALA A 210 5.75 -8.36 -10.82
N GLY A 211 6.36 -8.74 -9.69
CA GLY A 211 5.88 -9.85 -8.87
C GLY A 211 4.52 -9.55 -8.22
N ASP A 212 4.34 -8.32 -7.72
CA ASP A 212 3.07 -7.84 -7.16
C ASP A 212 1.98 -7.75 -8.24
N VAL A 213 2.36 -7.33 -9.46
CA VAL A 213 1.46 -7.27 -10.63
C VAL A 213 0.99 -8.66 -11.06
N VAL A 214 1.93 -9.61 -11.21
CA VAL A 214 1.57 -11.00 -11.55
C VAL A 214 0.68 -11.58 -10.46
N GLN A 215 0.97 -11.32 -9.19
CA GLN A 215 0.11 -11.76 -8.09
C GLN A 215 -1.31 -11.21 -8.22
N GLY A 216 -1.47 -9.89 -8.40
CA GLY A 216 -2.79 -9.27 -8.55
C GLY A 216 -3.58 -9.80 -9.75
N LEU A 217 -2.93 -9.94 -10.91
CA LEU A 217 -3.58 -10.45 -12.12
C LEU A 217 -3.94 -11.93 -12.03
N MET A 218 -3.11 -12.75 -11.37
CA MET A 218 -3.40 -14.16 -11.10
C MET A 218 -4.56 -14.33 -10.12
N LEU A 219 -4.67 -13.46 -9.10
CA LEU A 219 -5.80 -13.46 -8.15
C LEU A 219 -7.12 -13.12 -8.86
N LYS A 220 -7.12 -12.11 -9.74
CA LYS A 220 -8.30 -11.79 -10.56
C LYS A 220 -8.66 -12.91 -11.53
N GLY A 221 -7.66 -13.60 -12.08
CA GLY A 221 -7.84 -14.74 -12.97
C GLY A 221 -8.70 -14.42 -14.21
N SER A 222 -9.79 -15.16 -14.40
CA SER A 222 -10.73 -14.95 -15.51
C SER A 222 -11.70 -13.80 -15.28
N SER A 223 -11.76 -13.24 -14.07
CA SER A 223 -12.60 -12.08 -13.76
C SER A 223 -12.06 -10.80 -14.39
N THR A 224 -12.95 -9.84 -14.60
CA THR A 224 -12.61 -8.52 -15.17
C THR A 224 -11.55 -7.82 -14.33
N ALA A 225 -10.44 -7.46 -14.97
CA ALA A 225 -9.36 -6.66 -14.38
C ALA A 225 -9.38 -5.22 -14.87
N VAL A 226 -9.68 -5.02 -16.17
CA VAL A 226 -9.71 -3.70 -16.79
C VAL A 226 -10.97 -3.56 -17.64
N ILE A 227 -11.65 -2.43 -17.51
CA ILE A 227 -12.70 -1.95 -18.40
C ILE A 227 -12.17 -0.69 -19.09
N ASP A 228 -11.94 -0.78 -20.39
CA ASP A 228 -11.40 0.32 -21.20
C ASP A 228 -12.52 1.06 -21.92
N ARG A 229 -12.63 2.38 -21.67
CA ARG A 229 -13.60 3.29 -22.28
C ARG A 229 -12.94 4.31 -23.20
N THR A 230 -11.68 4.09 -23.61
CA THR A 230 -10.91 5.02 -24.47
C THR A 230 -11.57 5.26 -25.83
N GLU A 231 -12.15 4.22 -26.44
CA GLU A 231 -12.91 4.32 -27.69
C GLU A 231 -14.24 3.59 -27.54
N LYS A 232 -14.22 2.26 -27.75
CA LYS A 232 -15.33 1.36 -27.47
C LYS A 232 -15.08 0.66 -26.14
N ARG A 233 -16.15 0.44 -25.39
CA ARG A 233 -16.12 -0.35 -24.17
C ARG A 233 -15.54 -1.73 -24.44
N ARG A 234 -14.41 -2.05 -23.80
CA ARG A 234 -13.76 -3.37 -23.86
C ARG A 234 -13.45 -3.86 -22.46
N THR A 235 -13.57 -5.16 -22.23
CA THR A 235 -13.26 -5.80 -20.96
C THR A 235 -12.09 -6.75 -21.12
N PHE A 236 -11.21 -6.77 -20.13
CA PHE A 236 -10.04 -7.62 -20.12
C PHE A 236 -9.94 -8.35 -18.78
N SER A 237 -9.76 -9.66 -18.82
CA SER A 237 -9.53 -10.46 -17.62
C SER A 237 -8.11 -10.30 -17.09
N GLY A 238 -7.89 -10.71 -15.83
CA GLY A 238 -6.55 -10.74 -15.23
C GLY A 238 -5.55 -11.55 -16.07
N TYR A 239 -5.94 -12.75 -16.47
CA TYR A 239 -5.11 -13.62 -17.32
C TYR A 239 -4.83 -13.00 -18.70
N LEU A 240 -5.80 -12.31 -19.30
CA LEU A 240 -5.61 -11.68 -20.60
C LEU A 240 -4.62 -10.50 -20.52
N ILE A 241 -4.77 -9.61 -19.54
CA ILE A 241 -3.82 -8.50 -19.32
C ILE A 241 -2.41 -9.03 -19.08
N LEU A 242 -2.27 -10.07 -18.24
CA LEU A 242 -0.97 -10.68 -17.97
C LEU A 242 -0.34 -11.26 -19.24
N THR A 243 -1.12 -11.99 -20.03
CA THR A 243 -0.66 -12.63 -21.26
C THR A 243 -0.21 -11.61 -22.30
N LEU A 244 -1.03 -10.59 -22.56
CA LEU A 244 -0.71 -9.52 -23.52
C LEU A 244 0.53 -8.72 -23.08
N SER A 245 0.61 -8.38 -21.80
CA SER A 245 1.76 -7.65 -21.26
C SER A 245 3.05 -8.46 -21.30
N TRP A 246 2.98 -9.78 -21.06
CA TRP A 246 4.15 -10.65 -21.17
C TRP A 246 4.63 -10.78 -22.61
N PHE A 247 3.74 -10.99 -23.58
CA PHE A 247 4.15 -11.01 -24.99
C PHE A 247 4.75 -9.68 -25.43
N PHE A 248 4.15 -8.56 -25.02
CA PHE A 248 4.71 -7.25 -25.31
C PHE A 248 6.07 -7.04 -24.63
N ALA A 249 6.27 -7.52 -23.41
CA ALA A 249 7.57 -7.51 -22.73
C ALA A 249 8.66 -8.25 -23.53
N GLN A 250 8.33 -9.37 -24.17
CA GLN A 250 9.27 -10.08 -25.05
C GLN A 250 9.66 -9.26 -26.29
N THR A 251 8.73 -8.48 -26.83
CA THR A 251 9.02 -7.52 -27.91
C THR A 251 9.95 -6.43 -27.40
N LEU A 252 9.67 -5.83 -26.24
CA LEU A 252 10.52 -4.77 -25.66
C LEU A 252 11.95 -5.23 -25.40
N LYS A 253 12.15 -6.46 -24.89
CA LYS A 253 13.49 -7.04 -24.69
C LYS A 253 14.31 -7.13 -25.98
N LYS A 254 13.66 -7.25 -27.13
CA LYS A 254 14.31 -7.31 -28.45
C LYS A 254 14.48 -5.94 -29.08
N SER A 255 13.57 -5.01 -28.80
CA SER A 255 13.55 -3.68 -29.42
C SER A 255 14.59 -2.71 -28.86
N THR A 256 15.05 -2.90 -27.62
CA THR A 256 16.02 -2.00 -26.98
C THR A 256 16.89 -2.66 -25.91
N THR A 257 18.16 -2.26 -25.87
CA THR A 257 19.11 -2.63 -24.82
C THR A 257 19.08 -1.66 -23.64
N LYS A 258 18.63 -0.40 -23.83
CA LYS A 258 18.53 0.61 -22.76
C LYS A 258 17.59 0.15 -21.65
N LYS A 259 17.88 0.55 -20.41
CA LYS A 259 17.05 0.18 -19.24
C LYS A 259 15.71 0.93 -19.25
N ARG A 260 15.71 2.19 -19.66
CA ARG A 260 14.53 3.06 -19.69
C ARG A 260 13.84 3.04 -21.05
N VAL A 261 12.51 3.10 -21.05
CA VAL A 261 11.68 3.13 -22.27
C VAL A 261 10.63 4.23 -22.12
N ALA A 262 10.56 5.13 -23.11
CA ALA A 262 9.57 6.19 -23.11
C ALA A 262 8.17 5.63 -23.46
N ILE A 263 7.16 6.06 -22.70
CA ILE A 263 5.76 5.76 -22.96
C ILE A 263 5.03 7.07 -23.22
N VAL A 264 4.41 7.16 -24.40
CA VAL A 264 3.64 8.33 -24.85
C VAL A 264 2.24 7.86 -25.19
N LEU A 265 1.43 7.66 -24.15
CA LEU A 265 0.06 7.16 -24.25
C LEU A 265 -0.84 7.90 -23.26
N PRO A 266 -2.12 8.14 -23.61
CA PRO A 266 -3.12 8.58 -22.64
C PRO A 266 -3.48 7.41 -21.69
N PRO A 267 -4.17 7.69 -20.57
CA PRO A 267 -4.75 6.65 -19.72
C PRO A 267 -5.65 5.72 -20.53
N GLY A 268 -5.55 4.42 -20.27
CA GLY A 268 -6.22 3.39 -21.05
C GLY A 268 -5.50 2.05 -21.01
N VAL A 269 -6.11 1.02 -21.61
CA VAL A 269 -5.52 -0.34 -21.61
C VAL A 269 -4.13 -0.39 -22.28
N GLY A 270 -3.89 0.46 -23.29
CA GLY A 270 -2.58 0.55 -23.95
C GLY A 270 -1.49 1.00 -22.99
N ALA A 271 -1.71 2.08 -22.25
CA ALA A 271 -0.76 2.57 -21.24
C ALA A 271 -0.55 1.55 -20.12
N THR A 272 -1.62 0.88 -19.68
CA THR A 272 -1.55 -0.18 -18.67
C THR A 272 -0.67 -1.34 -19.14
N ILE A 273 -0.90 -1.88 -20.33
CA ILE A 273 -0.10 -2.97 -20.91
C ILE A 273 1.36 -2.53 -21.11
N ALA A 274 1.59 -1.32 -21.63
CA ALA A 274 2.94 -0.79 -21.85
C ALA A 274 3.76 -0.72 -20.55
N ASN A 275 3.17 -0.19 -19.48
CA ASN A 275 3.82 -0.06 -18.18
C ASN A 275 4.10 -1.43 -17.56
N ILE A 276 3.12 -2.35 -17.57
CA ILE A 276 3.30 -3.72 -17.06
C ILE A 276 4.39 -4.45 -17.87
N ALA A 277 4.38 -4.32 -19.19
CA ALA A 277 5.36 -4.95 -20.07
C ALA A 277 6.79 -4.45 -19.78
N CYS A 278 6.97 -3.15 -19.50
CA CYS A 278 8.28 -2.61 -19.11
C CYS A 278 8.81 -3.32 -17.86
N VAL A 279 8.02 -3.38 -16.78
CA VAL A 279 8.48 -4.03 -15.54
C VAL A 279 8.62 -5.55 -15.69
N LEU A 280 7.78 -6.22 -16.48
CA LEU A 280 7.97 -7.65 -16.81
C LEU A 280 9.25 -7.88 -17.64
N ALA A 281 9.64 -6.89 -18.43
CA ALA A 281 10.87 -6.92 -19.21
C ALA A 281 12.13 -6.58 -18.38
N ASP A 282 11.97 -6.29 -17.09
CA ASP A 282 13.01 -5.68 -16.25
C ASP A 282 13.55 -4.38 -16.89
N LYS A 283 12.64 -3.55 -17.38
CA LYS A 283 12.86 -2.20 -17.92
C LYS A 283 12.12 -1.18 -17.07
N VAL A 284 12.51 0.08 -17.19
CA VAL A 284 11.98 1.21 -16.44
C VAL A 284 11.06 2.03 -17.37
N PRO A 285 9.74 2.05 -17.13
CA PRO A 285 8.84 2.93 -17.85
C PRO A 285 9.11 4.40 -17.52
N VAL A 286 9.16 5.22 -18.56
CA VAL A 286 9.25 6.68 -18.48
C VAL A 286 8.03 7.28 -19.17
N ASN A 287 6.99 7.57 -18.40
CA ASN A 287 5.76 8.15 -18.96
C ASN A 287 5.98 9.64 -19.24
N ILE A 288 6.02 10.00 -20.53
CA ILE A 288 6.34 11.37 -20.96
C ILE A 288 5.08 12.22 -20.96
N ASN A 289 5.17 13.38 -20.29
CA ASN A 289 4.13 14.40 -20.39
C ASN A 289 4.18 15.09 -21.75
N PHE A 290 3.35 14.61 -22.67
CA PHE A 290 3.27 15.09 -24.04
C PHE A 290 2.59 16.46 -24.20
N THR A 291 2.17 17.13 -23.10
CA THR A 291 1.67 18.50 -23.14
C THR A 291 2.75 19.55 -22.84
N LEU A 292 3.96 19.14 -22.49
CA LEU A 292 5.10 20.03 -22.26
C LEU A 292 5.58 20.67 -23.58
N GLY A 293 6.20 21.85 -23.46
CA GLY A 293 6.84 22.51 -24.60
C GLY A 293 8.03 21.72 -25.14
N ARG A 294 8.37 21.89 -26.42
CA ARG A 294 9.46 21.15 -27.11
C ARG A 294 10.78 21.16 -26.34
N MET A 295 11.22 22.32 -25.84
CA MET A 295 12.49 22.44 -25.12
C MET A 295 12.49 21.65 -23.81
N GLN A 296 11.38 21.69 -23.07
CA GLN A 296 11.19 20.90 -21.84
C GLN A 296 11.16 19.40 -22.14
N LEU A 297 10.50 18.99 -23.23
CA LEU A 297 10.50 17.60 -23.69
C LEU A 297 11.90 17.11 -24.04
N LEU A 298 12.68 17.88 -24.80
CA LEU A 298 14.07 17.55 -25.11
C LEU A 298 14.92 17.41 -23.84
N HIS A 299 14.68 18.26 -22.85
CA HIS A 299 15.33 18.15 -21.54
C HIS A 299 14.96 16.84 -20.83
N CYS A 300 13.67 16.51 -20.77
CA CYS A 300 13.18 15.25 -20.20
C CYS A 300 13.79 14.04 -20.90
N LEU A 301 13.78 14.00 -22.23
CA LEU A 301 14.30 12.88 -23.02
C LEU A 301 15.82 12.70 -22.82
N LYS A 302 16.56 13.81 -22.73
CA LYS A 302 17.99 13.78 -22.42
C LYS A 302 18.26 13.20 -21.02
N GLN A 303 17.50 13.62 -20.01
CA GLN A 303 17.62 13.05 -18.65
C GLN A 303 17.18 11.58 -18.59
N ALA A 304 16.16 11.22 -19.36
CA ALA A 304 15.61 9.86 -19.40
C ALA A 304 16.56 8.86 -20.06
N ASP A 305 17.47 9.30 -20.95
CA ASP A 305 18.39 8.42 -21.69
C ASP A 305 17.67 7.24 -22.37
N VAL A 306 16.63 7.58 -23.14
CA VAL A 306 15.78 6.63 -23.87
C VAL A 306 16.16 6.58 -25.34
N ASP A 307 16.05 5.39 -25.94
CA ASP A 307 16.22 5.18 -27.39
C ASP A 307 14.94 4.69 -28.07
N SER A 308 13.87 4.47 -27.30
CA SER A 308 12.66 3.81 -27.75
C SER A 308 11.41 4.43 -27.15
N PHE A 309 10.37 4.56 -27.98
CA PHE A 309 9.10 5.17 -27.63
C PHE A 309 7.96 4.19 -27.90
N ILE A 310 7.16 3.93 -26.88
CA ILE A 310 5.91 3.16 -26.98
C ILE A 310 4.76 4.14 -27.15
N SER A 311 3.98 3.96 -28.21
CA SER A 311 2.73 4.67 -28.42
C SER A 311 1.78 3.83 -29.30
N ALA A 312 0.62 4.37 -29.66
CA ALA A 312 -0.24 3.81 -30.70
C ALA A 312 -0.15 4.70 -31.94
N GLN A 313 -0.12 4.13 -33.14
CA GLN A 313 0.01 4.91 -34.38
C GLN A 313 -1.05 6.02 -34.49
N VAL A 314 -2.32 5.69 -34.18
CA VAL A 314 -3.44 6.65 -34.16
C VAL A 314 -3.21 7.78 -33.15
N PHE A 315 -2.60 7.50 -32.00
CA PHE A 315 -2.32 8.53 -31.00
C PHE A 315 -1.14 9.42 -31.42
N LYS A 316 -0.10 8.83 -32.04
CA LYS A 316 1.03 9.59 -32.59
C LYS A 316 0.58 10.58 -33.66
N GLU A 317 -0.30 10.17 -34.56
CA GLU A 317 -0.88 11.05 -35.61
C GLU A 317 -1.62 12.23 -34.98
N LYS A 318 -2.56 11.97 -34.07
CA LYS A 318 -3.29 13.00 -33.31
C LYS A 318 -2.37 13.91 -32.51
N LEU A 319 -1.30 13.35 -31.93
CA LEU A 319 -0.33 14.13 -31.17
C LEU A 319 0.46 15.06 -32.08
N ASN A 320 0.89 14.60 -33.25
CA ASN A 320 1.62 15.42 -34.22
C ASN A 320 0.74 16.50 -34.85
N GLU A 321 -0.56 16.26 -35.01
CA GLU A 321 -1.50 17.31 -35.44
C GLU A 321 -1.58 18.45 -34.42
N LYS A 322 -1.63 18.11 -33.12
CA LYS A 322 -1.74 19.10 -32.04
C LYS A 322 -0.39 19.71 -31.65
N PHE A 323 0.68 18.95 -31.74
CA PHE A 323 2.04 19.30 -31.38
C PHE A 323 3.01 18.81 -32.48
N PRO A 324 3.11 19.51 -33.62
CA PRO A 324 3.94 19.09 -34.76
C PRO A 324 5.41 18.91 -34.42
N ASP A 325 5.87 19.64 -33.41
CA ASP A 325 7.24 19.68 -32.94
C ASP A 325 7.57 18.63 -31.86
N PHE A 326 6.70 17.65 -31.63
CA PHE A 326 6.99 16.61 -30.64
C PHE A 326 8.26 15.83 -31.03
N PRO A 327 9.30 15.79 -30.17
CA PRO A 327 10.61 15.26 -30.51
C PRO A 327 10.66 13.73 -30.43
N TRP A 328 9.90 13.04 -31.28
CA TRP A 328 10.05 11.60 -31.48
C TRP A 328 11.50 11.30 -31.89
N SER A 329 12.17 10.42 -31.16
CA SER A 329 13.55 10.03 -31.44
C SER A 329 13.71 8.52 -31.31
N GLY A 330 14.71 7.96 -31.98
CA GLY A 330 14.99 6.52 -31.90
C GLY A 330 13.86 5.62 -32.42
N ASN A 331 13.68 4.47 -31.78
CA ASN A 331 12.79 3.41 -32.22
C ASN A 331 11.33 3.67 -31.80
N PHE A 332 10.41 3.62 -32.76
CA PHE A 332 8.98 3.73 -32.49
C PHE A 332 8.34 2.34 -32.40
N ILE A 333 7.74 2.03 -31.26
CA ILE A 333 7.08 0.75 -30.98
C ILE A 333 5.58 1.01 -30.91
N ASP A 334 4.86 0.64 -31.98
CA ASP A 334 3.41 0.68 -31.98
C ASP A 334 2.85 -0.50 -31.17
N ILE A 335 2.22 -0.20 -30.03
CA ILE A 335 1.61 -1.20 -29.17
C ILE A 335 0.42 -1.90 -29.85
N GLY A 336 -0.33 -1.20 -30.68
CA GLY A 336 -1.49 -1.76 -31.40
C GLY A 336 -1.04 -2.86 -32.36
N ASP A 337 -0.08 -2.54 -33.22
CA ASP A 337 0.54 -3.48 -34.16
C ASP A 337 1.23 -4.65 -33.42
N ALA A 338 2.00 -4.36 -32.36
CA ALA A 338 2.68 -5.39 -31.59
C ALA A 338 1.71 -6.42 -30.97
N LEU A 339 0.56 -5.96 -30.46
CA LEU A 339 -0.46 -6.84 -29.90
C LEU A 339 -1.23 -7.60 -30.98
N GLN A 340 -1.51 -6.98 -32.13
CA GLN A 340 -2.19 -7.64 -33.27
C GLN A 340 -1.35 -8.76 -33.89
N LYS A 341 -0.02 -8.63 -33.88
CA LYS A 341 0.92 -9.66 -34.37
C LYS A 341 0.96 -10.92 -33.50
N ILE A 342 0.39 -10.90 -32.29
CA ILE A 342 0.33 -12.07 -31.43
C ILE A 342 -0.68 -13.08 -31.98
N LYS A 343 -0.19 -14.27 -32.36
CA LYS A 343 -1.05 -15.36 -32.84
C LYS A 343 -2.06 -15.77 -31.76
N ARG A 344 -3.36 -15.75 -32.10
CA ARG A 344 -4.47 -16.04 -31.17
C ARG A 344 -4.32 -17.37 -30.41
N TRP A 345 -3.82 -18.42 -31.07
CA TRP A 345 -3.60 -19.72 -30.41
C TRP A 345 -2.56 -19.65 -29.28
N LYS A 346 -1.55 -18.77 -29.38
CA LYS A 346 -0.58 -18.57 -28.30
C LYS A 346 -1.24 -17.93 -27.08
N ILE A 347 -2.15 -16.98 -27.31
CA ILE A 347 -2.96 -16.38 -26.23
C ILE A 347 -3.82 -17.47 -25.58
N ALA A 348 -4.51 -18.29 -26.38
CA ALA A 348 -5.36 -19.39 -25.88
C ALA A 348 -4.58 -20.41 -25.04
N VAL A 349 -3.36 -20.79 -25.45
CA VAL A 349 -2.49 -21.67 -24.66
C VAL A 349 -2.19 -21.08 -23.28
N TRP A 350 -1.83 -19.80 -23.20
CA TRP A 350 -1.54 -19.15 -21.93
C TRP A 350 -2.80 -18.99 -21.06
N LEU A 351 -3.94 -18.62 -21.65
CA LEU A 351 -5.21 -18.56 -20.93
C LEU A 351 -5.66 -19.92 -20.39
N GLY A 352 -5.35 -21.02 -21.10
CA GLY A 352 -5.59 -22.38 -20.63
C GLY A 352 -4.60 -22.84 -19.56
N LEU A 353 -3.35 -22.38 -19.59
CA LEU A 353 -2.29 -22.79 -18.67
C LEU A 353 -2.35 -22.06 -17.32
N LEU A 354 -2.56 -20.74 -17.32
CA LEU A 354 -2.49 -19.89 -16.13
C LEU A 354 -3.40 -20.34 -14.97
N PRO A 355 -4.66 -20.80 -15.19
CA PRO A 355 -5.53 -21.28 -14.11
C PRO A 355 -4.96 -22.43 -13.28
N PHE A 356 -4.03 -23.22 -13.84
CA PHE A 356 -3.44 -24.38 -13.18
C PHE A 356 -2.06 -24.10 -12.57
N LEU A 357 -1.51 -22.89 -12.77
CA LEU A 357 -0.20 -22.51 -12.24
C LEU A 357 -0.35 -21.79 -10.89
N PRO A 358 0.31 -22.28 -9.82
CA PRO A 358 0.50 -21.47 -8.62
C PRO A 358 1.21 -20.16 -8.97
N THR A 359 0.82 -19.04 -8.35
CA THR A 359 1.37 -17.70 -8.65
C THR A 359 2.90 -17.66 -8.65
N ARG A 360 3.55 -18.36 -7.71
CA ARG A 360 5.02 -18.42 -7.64
C ARG A 360 5.64 -19.08 -8.88
N LEU A 361 4.98 -20.11 -9.40
CA LEU A 361 5.43 -20.80 -10.62
C LEU A 361 5.16 -19.92 -11.84
N ALA A 362 4.00 -19.26 -11.92
CA ALA A 362 3.71 -18.29 -12.97
C ALA A 362 4.77 -17.18 -13.06
N CYS A 363 5.17 -16.58 -11.92
CA CYS A 363 6.29 -15.62 -11.89
C CYS A 363 7.59 -16.21 -12.45
N SER A 364 7.89 -17.47 -12.14
CA SER A 364 9.10 -18.15 -12.62
C SER A 364 9.06 -18.42 -14.12
N VAL A 365 7.94 -18.91 -14.65
CA VAL A 365 7.76 -19.23 -16.08
C VAL A 365 7.80 -17.96 -16.93
N ILE A 366 7.19 -16.88 -16.44
CA ILE A 366 7.18 -15.56 -17.10
C ILE A 366 8.58 -14.92 -17.07
N GLY A 367 9.45 -15.31 -16.13
CA GLY A 367 10.80 -14.81 -15.98
C GLY A 367 10.87 -13.50 -15.19
N VAL A 368 10.00 -13.33 -14.19
CA VAL A 368 9.96 -12.14 -13.33
C VAL A 368 11.17 -12.13 -12.37
N PRO A 369 11.95 -11.04 -12.30
CA PRO A 369 13.01 -10.91 -11.30
C PRO A 369 12.46 -11.03 -9.88
N ARG A 370 13.17 -11.73 -8.98
CA ARG A 370 12.73 -11.91 -7.59
C ARG A 370 13.04 -10.70 -6.69
N HIS A 371 14.06 -9.94 -7.04
CA HIS A 371 14.57 -8.82 -6.26
C HIS A 371 14.48 -7.54 -7.07
N GLY A 372 13.84 -6.53 -6.49
CA GLY A 372 13.80 -5.16 -7.01
C GLY A 372 14.45 -4.23 -6.00
N GLY A 373 13.90 -4.18 -4.78
CA GLY A 373 14.47 -3.39 -3.69
C GLY A 373 14.68 -1.94 -4.12
N ASP A 374 15.88 -1.41 -3.91
CA ASP A 374 16.24 -0.03 -4.24
C ASP A 374 16.56 0.20 -5.73
N ASN A 375 16.48 -0.84 -6.57
CA ASN A 375 16.64 -0.68 -8.02
C ASN A 375 15.51 0.18 -8.60
N GLU A 376 15.86 0.98 -9.60
CA GLU A 376 14.93 1.86 -10.32
C GLU A 376 13.80 1.06 -10.98
N ALA A 377 12.56 1.48 -10.70
CA ALA A 377 11.33 0.89 -11.22
C ALA A 377 10.52 1.84 -12.10
N ALA A 378 10.69 3.15 -11.94
CA ALA A 378 10.04 4.16 -12.77
C ALA A 378 10.81 5.49 -12.76
N LEU A 379 10.66 6.26 -13.83
CA LEU A 379 11.07 7.66 -13.88
C LEU A 379 9.86 8.52 -14.27
N LEU A 380 9.55 9.50 -13.41
CA LEU A 380 8.50 10.50 -13.67
C LEU A 380 9.13 11.89 -13.70
N PHE A 381 8.45 12.87 -14.29
CA PHE A 381 8.93 14.25 -14.33
C PHE A 381 8.01 15.19 -13.56
N THR A 382 8.60 16.09 -12.78
CA THR A 382 7.89 17.18 -12.10
C THR A 382 8.28 18.53 -12.72
N SER A 383 7.37 19.50 -12.68
CA SER A 383 7.65 20.89 -13.01
C SER A 383 8.57 21.48 -11.95
N GLY A 384 9.89 21.39 -12.16
CA GLY A 384 10.88 21.87 -11.21
C GLY A 384 10.77 23.37 -10.96
N SER A 385 11.11 23.83 -9.75
CA SER A 385 11.14 25.25 -9.37
C SER A 385 12.10 26.12 -10.21
N SER A 386 13.04 25.48 -10.92
CA SER A 386 14.06 26.12 -11.77
C SER A 386 13.66 26.25 -13.25
N GLY A 387 12.41 25.96 -13.61
CA GLY A 387 11.87 26.09 -14.99
C GLY A 387 12.00 24.84 -15.86
N ASP A 388 13.11 24.10 -15.73
CA ASP A 388 13.29 22.80 -16.39
C ASP A 388 12.68 21.64 -15.58
N PRO A 389 11.98 20.69 -16.23
CA PRO A 389 11.46 19.51 -15.54
C PRO A 389 12.55 18.65 -14.91
N LYS A 390 12.28 18.09 -13.73
CA LYS A 390 13.21 17.24 -13.00
C LYS A 390 12.72 15.80 -12.98
N GLY A 391 13.59 14.87 -13.36
CA GLY A 391 13.35 13.44 -13.23
C GLY A 391 13.34 12.98 -11.78
N VAL A 392 12.24 12.38 -11.35
CA VAL A 392 12.06 11.71 -10.07
C VAL A 392 12.19 10.21 -10.28
N VAL A 393 13.31 9.65 -9.84
CA VAL A 393 13.61 8.21 -9.90
C VAL A 393 12.90 7.52 -8.74
N LEU A 394 12.03 6.56 -9.05
CA LEU A 394 11.32 5.75 -8.06
C LEU A 394 11.84 4.32 -8.09
N SER A 395 12.23 3.78 -6.93
CA SER A 395 12.64 2.38 -6.81
C SER A 395 11.44 1.44 -6.72
N HIS A 396 11.68 0.14 -6.91
CA HIS A 396 10.66 -0.88 -6.65
C HIS A 396 10.16 -0.81 -5.21
N ARG A 397 11.07 -0.59 -4.27
CA ARG A 397 10.77 -0.44 -2.85
C ARG A 397 9.86 0.77 -2.61
N ASN A 398 10.08 1.90 -3.27
CA ASN A 398 9.22 3.09 -3.10
C ASN A 398 7.79 2.82 -3.56
N LEU A 399 7.61 2.28 -4.77
CA LEU A 399 6.29 1.96 -5.30
C LEU A 399 5.59 0.89 -4.46
N LEU A 400 6.29 -0.21 -4.13
CA LEU A 400 5.73 -1.29 -3.31
C LEU A 400 5.37 -0.80 -1.90
N ALA A 401 6.16 0.10 -1.30
CA ALA A 401 5.84 0.71 -0.02
C ALA A 401 4.52 1.50 -0.10
N ASN A 402 4.38 2.36 -1.11
CA ASN A 402 3.17 3.15 -1.28
C ASN A 402 1.94 2.28 -1.53
N LEU A 403 2.05 1.25 -2.37
CA LEU A 403 0.94 0.29 -2.60
C LEU A 403 0.51 -0.43 -1.32
N ARG A 404 1.44 -0.77 -0.43
CA ARG A 404 1.12 -1.42 0.85
C ARG A 404 0.54 -0.43 1.86
N GLN A 405 0.96 0.82 1.85
CA GLN A 405 0.37 1.87 2.71
C GLN A 405 -1.08 2.17 2.31
N ILE A 406 -1.37 2.26 1.00
CA ILE A 406 -2.75 2.42 0.49
C ILE A 406 -3.60 1.18 0.84
N GLU A 407 -3.02 -0.02 0.75
CA GLU A 407 -3.72 -1.26 1.11
C GLU A 407 -4.03 -1.31 2.62
N ASP A 408 -3.11 -0.84 3.46
CA ASP A 408 -3.27 -0.87 4.91
C ASP A 408 -4.28 0.19 5.40
N SER A 409 -4.48 1.29 4.67
CA SER A 409 -5.44 2.35 5.01
C SER A 409 -6.91 1.99 4.72
N ASP A 410 -7.17 0.94 3.94
CA ASP A 410 -8.51 0.46 3.56
C ASP A 410 -9.36 1.49 2.77
N ILE A 411 -8.75 2.57 2.28
CA ILE A 411 -9.41 3.61 1.46
C ILE A 411 -9.80 3.07 0.08
N LEU A 412 -8.99 2.17 -0.46
CA LEU A 412 -9.28 1.44 -1.70
C LEU A 412 -9.48 -0.04 -1.37
N PRO A 413 -10.66 -0.44 -0.86
CA PRO A 413 -10.92 -1.79 -0.40
C PRO A 413 -10.81 -2.83 -1.52
N GLU A 414 -10.67 -4.09 -1.13
CA GLU A 414 -10.69 -5.23 -2.05
C GLU A 414 -12.03 -5.26 -2.81
N HIS A 415 -11.99 -5.64 -4.10
CA HIS A 415 -13.15 -5.67 -4.99
C HIS A 415 -13.77 -4.31 -5.35
N SER A 416 -13.12 -3.20 -4.98
CA SER A 416 -13.46 -1.86 -5.46
C SER A 416 -13.35 -1.75 -6.99
N LYS A 417 -14.09 -0.80 -7.57
CA LYS A 417 -13.96 -0.40 -8.98
C LYS A 417 -13.45 1.03 -9.06
N LEU A 418 -12.21 1.19 -9.49
CA LEU A 418 -11.53 2.48 -9.55
C LEU A 418 -11.66 3.09 -10.95
N LEU A 419 -12.24 4.28 -11.04
CA LEU A 419 -12.12 5.12 -12.24
C LEU A 419 -10.73 5.77 -12.27
N SER A 420 -9.98 5.48 -13.33
CA SER A 420 -8.70 6.12 -13.65
C SER A 420 -8.80 6.87 -14.96
N SER A 421 -8.97 8.18 -14.83
CA SER A 421 -8.93 9.15 -15.93
C SER A 421 -7.65 10.00 -15.91
N LEU A 422 -6.89 9.92 -14.81
CA LEU A 422 -5.72 10.77 -14.57
C LEU A 422 -4.54 10.36 -15.46
N PRO A 423 -3.76 11.33 -15.98
CA PRO A 423 -2.60 11.05 -16.82
C PRO A 423 -1.59 10.10 -16.18
N VAL A 424 -1.12 9.11 -16.94
CA VAL A 424 -0.16 8.10 -16.48
C VAL A 424 1.27 8.63 -16.32
N PHE A 425 1.55 9.83 -16.85
CA PHE A 425 2.78 10.58 -16.60
C PHE A 425 2.77 11.36 -15.28
N HIS A 426 1.60 11.46 -14.62
CA HIS A 426 1.49 12.01 -13.27
C HIS A 426 1.50 10.86 -12.25
N SER A 427 2.24 11.02 -11.15
CA SER A 427 2.43 9.96 -10.14
C SER A 427 1.13 9.42 -9.55
N PHE A 428 0.09 10.26 -9.46
CA PHE A 428 -1.25 9.84 -9.00
C PHE A 428 -1.92 8.85 -9.98
N GLY A 429 -1.96 9.19 -11.28
CA GLY A 429 -2.49 8.29 -12.31
C GLY A 429 -1.61 7.06 -12.53
N PHE A 430 -0.28 7.21 -12.39
CA PHE A 430 0.67 6.12 -12.49
C PHE A 430 0.54 5.10 -11.35
N THR A 431 0.59 5.55 -10.10
CA THR A 431 0.63 4.62 -8.95
C THR A 431 -0.74 4.12 -8.56
N VAL A 432 -1.70 5.02 -8.37
CA VAL A 432 -3.05 4.63 -7.96
C VAL A 432 -3.84 4.11 -9.16
N GLY A 433 -3.78 4.84 -10.27
CA GLY A 433 -4.52 4.52 -11.50
C GLY A 433 -4.01 3.32 -12.31
N ILE A 434 -2.77 2.84 -12.08
CA ILE A 434 -2.28 1.60 -12.70
C ILE A 434 -1.86 0.60 -11.63
N TRP A 435 -0.80 0.91 -10.88
CA TRP A 435 -0.12 -0.11 -10.09
C TRP A 435 -0.98 -0.69 -8.97
N TYR A 436 -1.72 0.16 -8.24
CA TYR A 436 -2.61 -0.30 -7.18
C TYR A 436 -3.73 -1.17 -7.74
N ALA A 437 -4.45 -0.65 -8.73
CA ALA A 437 -5.60 -1.34 -9.31
C ALA A 437 -5.20 -2.70 -9.92
N ILE A 438 -4.07 -2.77 -10.61
CA ILE A 438 -3.61 -4.00 -11.25
C ILE A 438 -3.08 -5.03 -10.24
N SER A 439 -2.40 -4.58 -9.18
CA SER A 439 -1.73 -5.47 -8.22
C SER A 439 -2.64 -5.98 -7.09
N ARG A 440 -3.86 -5.46 -6.97
CA ARG A 440 -4.87 -5.86 -5.97
C ARG A 440 -6.15 -6.37 -6.64
N GLU A 441 -7.17 -6.77 -5.89
CA GLU A 441 -8.44 -7.26 -6.47
C GLU A 441 -9.40 -6.12 -6.87
N THR A 442 -8.85 -4.98 -7.31
CA THR A 442 -9.60 -3.81 -7.78
C THR A 442 -9.82 -3.89 -9.30
N VAL A 443 -11.01 -3.55 -9.78
CA VAL A 443 -11.29 -3.40 -11.21
C VAL A 443 -10.88 -2.00 -11.65
N LEU A 444 -10.05 -1.90 -12.69
CA LEU A 444 -9.63 -0.62 -13.26
C LEU A 444 -10.58 -0.21 -14.39
N ILE A 445 -11.25 0.92 -14.26
CA ILE A 445 -12.06 1.53 -15.32
C ILE A 445 -11.26 2.71 -15.88
N THR A 446 -10.95 2.70 -17.17
CA THR A 446 -10.12 3.74 -17.78
C THR A 446 -10.91 4.63 -18.74
N THR A 447 -10.70 5.94 -18.64
CA THR A 447 -11.16 6.94 -19.61
C THR A 447 -9.96 7.76 -20.10
N PRO A 448 -9.97 8.27 -21.34
CA PRO A 448 -8.75 8.79 -21.97
C PRO A 448 -8.31 10.15 -21.47
N SER A 449 -9.18 10.88 -20.77
CA SER A 449 -8.89 12.21 -20.27
C SER A 449 -9.76 12.54 -19.06
N PRO A 450 -9.21 13.20 -18.02
CA PRO A 450 -10.02 13.70 -16.92
C PRO A 450 -10.83 14.94 -17.30
N LEU A 451 -10.52 15.57 -18.45
CA LEU A 451 -11.24 16.72 -18.97
C LEU A 451 -12.58 16.34 -19.61
N ASP A 452 -12.72 15.08 -20.04
CA ASP A 452 -13.99 14.55 -20.54
C ASP A 452 -14.88 14.12 -19.38
N THR A 453 -15.45 15.12 -18.70
CA THR A 453 -16.31 14.93 -17.53
C THR A 453 -17.50 14.02 -17.85
N VAL A 454 -18.10 14.16 -19.04
CA VAL A 454 -19.28 13.38 -19.43
C VAL A 454 -18.92 11.91 -19.61
N ALA A 455 -17.80 11.61 -20.30
CA ALA A 455 -17.34 10.23 -20.40
C ALA A 455 -17.02 9.62 -19.04
N CYS A 456 -16.46 10.40 -18.12
CA CYS A 456 -16.16 9.95 -16.76
C CYS A 456 -17.43 9.66 -15.94
N ILE A 457 -18.44 10.55 -15.98
CA ILE A 457 -19.74 10.34 -15.32
C ILE A 457 -20.43 9.11 -15.90
N ASN A 458 -20.48 8.97 -17.22
CA ASN A 458 -21.06 7.80 -17.88
C ASN A 458 -20.32 6.50 -17.49
N ALA A 459 -18.99 6.54 -17.37
CA ALA A 459 -18.23 5.38 -16.91
C ALA A 459 -18.54 5.03 -15.45
N ILE A 460 -18.74 6.01 -14.56
CA ILE A 460 -19.15 5.77 -13.17
C ILE A 460 -20.51 5.07 -13.15
N LYS A 461 -21.50 5.66 -13.83
CA LYS A 461 -22.87 5.18 -13.87
C LYS A 461 -22.99 3.78 -14.49
N GLU A 462 -22.39 3.57 -15.66
CA GLU A 462 -22.58 2.34 -16.43
C GLU A 462 -21.77 1.17 -15.90
N GLU A 463 -20.58 1.42 -15.35
CA GLU A 463 -19.69 0.37 -14.85
C GLU A 463 -19.83 0.15 -13.34
N GLY A 464 -20.56 1.03 -12.65
CA GLY A 464 -20.72 1.06 -11.20
C GLY A 464 -19.39 1.29 -10.50
N ALA A 465 -18.66 2.35 -10.90
CA ALA A 465 -17.42 2.71 -10.23
C ALA A 465 -17.71 3.04 -8.76
N THR A 466 -16.93 2.47 -7.84
CA THR A 466 -17.08 2.73 -6.41
C THR A 466 -16.16 3.84 -5.94
N ILE A 467 -15.07 4.09 -6.66
CA ILE A 467 -14.09 5.11 -6.28
C ILE A 467 -13.63 5.86 -7.51
N THR A 468 -13.52 7.18 -7.39
CA THR A 468 -12.87 8.03 -8.38
C THR A 468 -11.81 8.89 -7.71
N VAL A 469 -10.73 9.14 -8.46
CA VAL A 469 -9.59 9.95 -8.02
C VAL A 469 -9.42 11.14 -8.96
N GLY A 470 -9.16 12.33 -8.44
CA GLY A 470 -9.08 13.53 -9.25
C GLY A 470 -8.39 14.69 -8.55
N THR A 471 -8.14 15.78 -9.29
CA THR A 471 -7.84 17.06 -8.66
C THR A 471 -9.13 17.86 -8.49
N PRO A 472 -9.20 18.81 -7.53
CA PRO A 472 -10.32 19.75 -7.42
C PRO A 472 -10.73 20.38 -8.76
N THR A 473 -9.75 20.74 -9.59
CA THR A 473 -9.98 21.29 -10.94
C THR A 473 -10.76 20.33 -11.86
N PHE A 474 -10.44 19.04 -11.86
CA PHE A 474 -11.14 18.05 -12.69
C PHE A 474 -12.48 17.59 -12.10
N LEU A 475 -12.64 17.65 -10.78
CA LEU A 475 -13.86 17.22 -10.09
C LEU A 475 -14.94 18.29 -10.06
N ARG A 476 -14.58 19.58 -10.02
CA ARG A 476 -15.55 20.69 -9.97
C ARG A 476 -16.61 20.68 -11.09
N PRO A 477 -16.30 20.34 -12.35
CA PRO A 477 -17.31 20.21 -13.41
C PRO A 477 -18.40 19.16 -13.14
N TYR A 478 -18.19 18.19 -12.24
CA TYR A 478 -19.20 17.18 -11.90
C TYR A 478 -20.42 17.82 -11.25
N LEU A 479 -20.24 18.84 -10.40
CA LEU A 479 -21.34 19.57 -9.75
C LEU A 479 -22.35 20.17 -10.73
N ARG A 480 -21.93 20.42 -11.98
CA ARG A 480 -22.78 21.00 -13.03
C ARG A 480 -23.33 19.96 -14.01
N ARG A 481 -22.73 18.77 -14.08
CA ARG A 481 -22.95 17.80 -15.16
C ARG A 481 -23.50 16.45 -14.69
N ALA A 482 -23.30 16.10 -13.42
CA ALA A 482 -23.80 14.87 -12.84
C ALA A 482 -25.09 15.12 -12.04
N THR A 483 -25.93 14.10 -11.95
CA THR A 483 -26.98 14.02 -10.91
C THR A 483 -26.54 13.09 -9.78
N LYS A 484 -27.33 13.03 -8.69
CA LYS A 484 -27.12 12.07 -7.59
C LYS A 484 -27.14 10.63 -8.09
N GLU A 485 -28.09 10.31 -8.97
CA GLU A 485 -28.27 8.97 -9.54
C GLU A 485 -27.10 8.55 -10.43
N ASP A 486 -26.42 9.51 -11.07
CA ASP A 486 -25.24 9.21 -11.89
C ASP A 486 -24.05 8.77 -11.04
N LEU A 487 -23.95 9.26 -9.79
CA LEU A 487 -22.83 9.01 -8.88
C LEU A 487 -23.15 8.06 -7.73
N GLN A 488 -24.38 7.55 -7.63
CA GLN A 488 -24.87 6.72 -6.51
C GLN A 488 -23.99 5.50 -6.17
N SER A 489 -23.20 4.99 -7.12
CA SER A 489 -22.29 3.87 -6.89
C SER A 489 -21.00 4.25 -6.18
N LEU A 490 -20.66 5.54 -6.15
CA LEU A 490 -19.42 6.01 -5.53
C LEU A 490 -19.54 5.96 -4.01
N GLU A 491 -18.61 5.27 -3.39
CA GLU A 491 -18.38 5.29 -1.95
C GLU A 491 -17.49 6.49 -1.58
N TRP A 492 -16.46 6.74 -2.40
CA TRP A 492 -15.47 7.79 -2.14
C TRP A 492 -15.05 8.54 -3.41
N VAL A 493 -14.92 9.86 -3.27
CA VAL A 493 -14.19 10.71 -4.21
C VAL A 493 -12.92 11.18 -3.52
N VAL A 494 -11.75 10.75 -4.01
CA VAL A 494 -10.47 11.20 -3.44
C VAL A 494 -9.91 12.33 -4.29
N ALA A 495 -9.89 13.53 -3.72
CA ALA A 495 -9.30 14.72 -4.33
C ALA A 495 -7.87 14.93 -3.84
N GLY A 496 -6.94 15.22 -4.74
CA GLY A 496 -5.55 15.52 -4.34
C GLY A 496 -4.80 16.34 -5.38
N ALA A 497 -3.49 16.48 -5.17
CA ALA A 497 -2.55 17.28 -5.98
C ALA A 497 -2.76 18.81 -5.98
N GLU A 498 -3.90 19.30 -5.49
CA GLU A 498 -4.19 20.72 -5.24
C GLU A 498 -4.97 20.84 -3.92
N LYS A 499 -4.97 22.03 -3.30
CA LYS A 499 -5.76 22.31 -2.09
C LYS A 499 -7.24 22.05 -2.36
N LEU A 500 -7.90 21.24 -1.53
CA LEU A 500 -9.32 20.97 -1.66
C LEU A 500 -10.18 22.15 -1.15
N PRO A 501 -10.98 22.81 -2.00
CA PRO A 501 -11.84 23.91 -1.56
C PRO A 501 -13.07 23.40 -0.79
N GLU A 502 -13.43 24.06 0.32
CA GLU A 502 -14.58 23.68 1.16
C GLU A 502 -15.91 23.73 0.39
N ASP A 503 -16.08 24.70 -0.53
CA ASP A 503 -17.27 24.83 -1.38
C ASP A 503 -17.45 23.63 -2.32
N LEU A 504 -16.34 23.01 -2.76
CA LEU A 504 -16.37 21.80 -3.57
C LEU A 504 -16.84 20.60 -2.75
N VAL A 505 -16.35 20.46 -1.52
CA VAL A 505 -16.74 19.38 -0.61
C VAL A 505 -18.23 19.47 -0.28
N GLN A 506 -18.70 20.65 0.11
CA GLN A 506 -20.13 20.89 0.38
C GLN A 506 -20.98 20.62 -0.87
N GLY A 507 -20.54 21.06 -2.05
CA GLY A 507 -21.24 20.75 -3.29
C GLY A 507 -21.40 19.24 -3.53
N PHE A 508 -20.35 18.44 -3.31
CA PHE A 508 -20.44 16.99 -3.50
C PHE A 508 -21.36 16.31 -2.48
N VAL A 509 -21.32 16.76 -1.22
CA VAL A 509 -22.18 16.21 -0.15
C VAL A 509 -23.64 16.63 -0.37
N ASP A 510 -23.92 17.92 -0.55
CA ASP A 510 -25.28 18.44 -0.56
C ASP A 510 -25.99 18.17 -1.91
N VAL A 511 -25.27 18.38 -3.03
CA VAL A 511 -25.82 18.31 -4.39
C VAL A 511 -25.73 16.90 -4.96
N LEU A 512 -24.64 16.17 -4.70
CA LEU A 512 -24.37 14.86 -5.30
C LEU A 512 -24.47 13.69 -4.32
N ASP A 513 -24.73 13.94 -3.03
CA ASP A 513 -24.82 12.93 -1.97
C ASP A 513 -23.62 11.97 -1.92
N THR A 514 -22.42 12.52 -2.15
CA THR A 514 -21.18 11.75 -2.28
C THR A 514 -20.09 12.33 -1.36
N GLN A 515 -19.45 11.47 -0.57
CA GLN A 515 -18.38 11.88 0.34
C GLN A 515 -17.05 12.11 -0.39
N MET A 516 -16.32 13.15 0.02
CA MET A 516 -14.98 13.47 -0.48
C MET A 516 -13.91 13.23 0.58
N LEU A 517 -12.75 12.74 0.15
CA LEU A 517 -11.53 12.63 0.95
C LEU A 517 -10.42 13.48 0.32
N GLU A 518 -9.55 14.07 1.15
CA GLU A 518 -8.43 14.88 0.70
C GLU A 518 -7.11 14.11 0.78
N GLY A 519 -6.59 13.68 -0.36
CA GLY A 519 -5.26 13.08 -0.46
C GLY A 519 -4.15 14.11 -0.56
N TYR A 520 -3.15 14.00 0.32
CA TYR A 520 -1.88 14.72 0.20
C TYR A 520 -0.78 13.77 -0.29
N GLY A 521 0.00 14.24 -1.26
CA GLY A 521 1.08 13.46 -1.84
C GLY A 521 1.98 14.28 -2.77
N ILE A 522 3.19 13.77 -2.97
CA ILE A 522 4.20 14.34 -3.87
C ILE A 522 4.85 13.20 -4.66
N THR A 523 5.31 13.45 -5.88
CA THR A 523 5.88 12.41 -6.76
C THR A 523 7.05 11.68 -6.09
N GLU A 524 7.87 12.39 -5.35
CA GLU A 524 9.03 11.89 -4.59
C GLU A 524 8.66 10.85 -3.53
N ALA A 525 7.40 10.83 -3.07
CA ALA A 525 6.86 9.88 -2.10
C ALA A 525 6.07 8.71 -2.74
N SER A 526 6.05 8.62 -4.07
CA SER A 526 5.44 7.52 -4.83
C SER A 526 3.92 7.29 -4.80
N PRO A 527 3.00 8.27 -4.78
CA PRO A 527 3.04 9.64 -4.26
C PRO A 527 2.29 9.82 -2.93
N VAL A 528 1.46 8.87 -2.50
CA VAL A 528 0.47 9.07 -1.42
C VAL A 528 1.17 9.18 -0.07
N ILE A 529 0.89 10.21 0.72
CA ILE A 529 1.44 10.39 2.08
C ILE A 529 0.33 10.28 3.13
N SER A 530 -0.79 10.97 2.91
CA SER A 530 -1.96 10.94 3.80
C SER A 530 -3.24 11.15 3.00
N VAL A 531 -4.37 10.76 3.59
CA VAL A 531 -5.73 10.96 3.07
C VAL A 531 -6.65 11.32 4.23
#